data_AF-T1CBW1-F1
#
_entry.id   AF-T1CBW1-F1
#
_cell.length_a   1.000
_cell.length_b   1.000
_cell.length_c   1.000
_cell.angle_alpha   90.00
_cell.angle_beta   90.00
_cell.angle_gamma   90.00
#
_symmetry.space_group_name_H-M   'P 1'
#
loop_
_entity.id
_entity.type
_entity.pdbx_description
1 polymer ?
#
loop_
_entity_poly.entity_id
_entity_poly.type
_entity_poly.pdbx_seq_one_letter_code
_entity_poly.pdbx_strand_id
1 'polypeptide(L)'
;GKGLSGGRIIVFPPAGSAFPPESNIIIGNVGLYGATAGEVYVCGMAGERFAVRNSGADAVVEAVGDHGCEYMTGGNVIVLGPTGRNFGAGMSGGIAYVLDETGEFPACLNPQMVALEPLQDPRQIEHVRAMIERHQEYTGSARARYVLENWARLIGRFVTVMPKDYKRAIASLERAHSQGLTGEEAVMVAFEDNARDLARVGGN
;
A
#
# COMPACT_ATOMS: atom_id res chain seq x y z
N GLY A 1 10.98 6.82 9.17
CA GLY A 1 10.37 7.18 10.47
C GLY A 1 9.87 5.95 11.19
N LYS A 2 10.65 5.40 12.13
CA LYS A 2 10.17 4.37 13.05
C LYS A 2 9.11 5.00 13.97
N GLY A 3 7.95 4.37 14.13
CA GLY A 3 6.86 4.89 14.96
C GLY A 3 6.31 6.24 14.51
N LEU A 4 6.20 6.49 13.20
CA LEU A 4 5.55 7.70 12.70
C LEU A 4 4.12 7.78 13.24
N SER A 5 3.77 8.94 13.80
CA SER A 5 2.52 9.17 14.55
C SER A 5 1.88 10.51 14.16
N GLY A 6 1.73 10.76 12.86
CA GLY A 6 0.96 11.89 12.31
C GLY A 6 1.79 12.97 11.60
N GLY A 7 3.12 12.89 11.64
CA GLY A 7 4.00 13.79 10.87
C GLY A 7 4.12 13.40 9.39
N ARG A 8 4.76 14.27 8.61
CA ARG A 8 5.12 13.99 7.21
C ARG A 8 6.64 13.86 7.05
N ILE A 9 7.09 12.84 6.35
CA ILE A 9 8.50 12.65 5.96
C ILE A 9 8.60 12.69 4.44
N ILE A 10 9.51 13.52 3.93
CA ILE A 10 9.76 13.67 2.49
C ILE A 10 11.25 13.40 2.27
N VAL A 11 11.57 12.45 1.39
CA VAL A 11 12.95 12.07 1.04
C VAL A 11 13.12 12.14 -0.47
N PHE A 12 14.14 12.87 -0.92
CA PHE A 12 14.48 13.03 -2.33
C PHE A 12 16.00 13.25 -2.50
N PRO A 13 16.56 12.92 -3.68
CA PRO A 13 17.97 13.15 -3.96
C PRO A 13 18.32 14.65 -3.97
N PRO A 14 19.57 15.02 -3.65
CA PRO A 14 20.04 16.40 -3.81
C PRO A 14 19.90 16.90 -5.25
N ALA A 15 19.63 18.20 -5.42
CA ALA A 15 19.57 18.82 -6.74
C ALA A 15 20.89 18.62 -7.50
N GLY A 16 20.79 18.24 -8.79
CA GLY A 16 21.96 17.96 -9.63
C GLY A 16 22.49 16.52 -9.57
N SER A 17 21.83 15.62 -8.83
CA SER A 17 22.12 14.18 -8.89
C SER A 17 21.87 13.64 -10.30
N ALA A 18 22.85 12.94 -10.89
CA ALA A 18 22.77 12.44 -12.26
C ALA A 18 22.24 11.00 -12.37
N PHE A 19 21.99 10.33 -11.24
CA PHE A 19 21.51 8.94 -11.22
C PHE A 19 19.97 8.89 -11.24
N PRO A 20 19.36 7.87 -11.89
CA PRO A 20 17.91 7.67 -11.87
C PRO A 20 17.46 7.26 -10.45
N PRO A 21 16.68 8.08 -9.73
CA PRO A 21 16.30 7.81 -8.35
C PRO A 21 15.57 6.47 -8.16
N GLU A 22 14.76 6.07 -9.13
CA GLU A 22 13.95 4.85 -9.12
C GLU A 22 14.78 3.56 -9.10
N SER A 23 16.05 3.63 -9.49
CA SER A 23 16.99 2.50 -9.48
C SER A 23 18.03 2.57 -8.36
N ASN A 24 17.92 3.54 -7.45
CA ASN A 24 18.91 3.78 -6.40
C ASN A 24 18.26 3.80 -5.01
N ILE A 25 18.85 3.07 -4.07
CA ILE A 25 18.36 3.00 -2.68
C ILE A 25 18.62 4.33 -2.00
N ILE A 26 17.56 5.07 -1.68
CA ILE A 26 17.63 6.37 -0.99
C ILE A 26 17.17 6.32 0.48
N ILE A 27 16.45 5.25 0.86
CA ILE A 27 16.16 4.94 2.26
C ILE A 27 16.56 3.50 2.57
N GLY A 28 17.18 3.30 3.73
CA GLY A 28 17.59 1.98 4.20
C GLY A 28 16.42 1.07 4.58
N ASN A 29 16.76 -0.09 5.14
CA ASN A 29 15.78 -1.11 5.52
C ASN A 29 14.85 -0.64 6.65
N VAL A 30 13.68 -1.28 6.78
CA VAL A 30 12.78 -1.11 7.94
C VAL A 30 12.19 0.32 8.03
N GLY A 31 12.01 0.97 6.88
CA GLY A 31 11.21 2.20 6.80
C GLY A 31 9.79 1.96 7.32
N LEU A 32 9.26 2.91 8.10
CA LEU A 32 7.88 2.89 8.65
C LEU A 32 7.55 1.81 9.69
N TYR A 33 8.54 1.16 10.29
CA TYR A 33 8.29 0.17 11.35
C TYR A 33 7.36 0.70 12.46
N GLY A 34 6.20 0.06 12.62
CA GLY A 34 5.25 0.37 13.68
C GLY A 34 4.61 1.76 13.57
N ALA A 35 4.59 2.36 12.37
CA ALA A 35 3.92 3.63 12.16
C ALA A 35 2.41 3.50 12.36
N THR A 36 1.80 4.44 13.07
CA THR A 36 0.38 4.43 13.43
C THR A 36 -0.43 5.51 12.71
N ALA A 37 0.23 6.56 12.23
CA ALA A 37 -0.37 7.64 11.44
C ALA A 37 0.72 8.46 10.73
N GLY A 38 0.35 9.26 9.73
CA GLY A 38 1.25 10.20 9.05
C GLY A 38 1.54 9.81 7.61
N GLU A 39 2.35 10.62 6.93
CA GLU A 39 2.60 10.48 5.49
C GLU A 39 4.10 10.36 5.18
N VAL A 40 4.47 9.53 4.21
CA VAL A 40 5.85 9.36 3.77
C VAL A 40 5.96 9.38 2.25
N TYR A 41 6.84 10.22 1.71
CA TYR A 41 7.05 10.39 0.28
C TYR A 41 8.53 10.18 -0.06
N VAL A 42 8.85 9.17 -0.87
CA VAL A 42 10.23 8.69 -1.13
C VAL A 42 10.49 8.68 -2.63
N CYS A 43 11.25 9.67 -3.12
CA CYS A 43 11.64 9.80 -4.52
C CYS A 43 12.86 8.92 -4.82
N GLY A 44 12.61 7.62 -4.90
CA GLY A 44 13.59 6.60 -5.22
C GLY A 44 13.28 5.24 -4.58
N MET A 45 14.26 4.34 -4.55
CA MET A 45 14.09 2.98 -4.03
C MET A 45 14.23 2.93 -2.50
N ALA A 46 13.34 2.18 -1.85
CA ALA A 46 13.50 1.74 -0.48
C ALA A 46 14.19 0.36 -0.43
N GLY A 47 15.00 0.14 0.60
CA GLY A 47 15.58 -1.17 0.89
C GLY A 47 14.54 -2.25 1.27
N GLU A 48 15.01 -3.33 1.88
CA GLU A 48 14.17 -4.44 2.30
C GLU A 48 13.23 -4.05 3.45
N ARG A 49 12.10 -4.77 3.57
CA ARG A 49 11.13 -4.60 4.66
C ARG A 49 10.58 -3.18 4.79
N PHE A 50 10.40 -2.48 3.67
CA PHE A 50 9.69 -1.21 3.68
C PHE A 50 8.23 -1.40 4.13
N ALA A 51 7.73 -0.50 4.98
CA ALA A 51 6.39 -0.56 5.56
C ALA A 51 6.10 -1.83 6.37
N VAL A 52 7.14 -2.48 6.89
CA VAL A 52 6.98 -3.62 7.80
C VAL A 52 6.22 -3.18 9.06
N ARG A 53 5.18 -3.92 9.46
CA ARG A 53 4.32 -3.56 10.61
C ARG A 53 3.77 -2.12 10.54
N ASN A 54 3.54 -1.60 9.35
CA ASN A 54 2.78 -0.35 9.21
C ASN A 54 1.35 -0.60 9.70
N SER A 55 0.85 0.26 10.58
CA SER A 55 -0.47 0.15 11.21
C SER A 55 -1.37 1.34 10.89
N GLY A 56 -0.92 2.30 10.09
CA GLY A 56 -1.74 3.48 9.76
C GLY A 56 -1.07 4.64 9.04
N ALA A 57 0.20 4.51 8.63
CA ALA A 57 0.83 5.54 7.81
C ALA A 57 0.55 5.34 6.32
N ASP A 58 0.44 6.45 5.62
CA ASP A 58 0.31 6.52 4.17
C ASP A 58 1.70 6.75 3.55
N ALA A 59 2.04 6.01 2.50
CA ALA A 59 3.34 6.09 1.86
C ALA A 59 3.29 6.06 0.33
N VAL A 60 4.17 6.83 -0.32
CA VAL A 60 4.51 6.71 -1.74
C VAL A 60 6.01 6.49 -1.88
N VAL A 61 6.39 5.47 -2.66
CA VAL A 61 7.79 5.11 -2.94
C VAL A 61 7.92 4.66 -4.40
N GLU A 62 9.09 4.84 -5.01
CA GLU A 62 9.28 4.51 -6.43
C GLU A 62 9.69 3.06 -6.69
N ALA A 63 10.34 2.41 -5.73
CA ALA A 63 10.66 0.99 -5.76
C ALA A 63 10.90 0.44 -4.34
N VAL A 64 10.75 -0.87 -4.14
CA VAL A 64 10.95 -1.51 -2.83
C VAL A 64 11.77 -2.80 -2.98
N GLY A 65 12.64 -3.10 -2.01
CA GLY A 65 13.34 -4.39 -1.93
C GLY A 65 12.44 -5.56 -1.51
N ASP A 66 13.05 -6.66 -1.06
CA ASP A 66 12.32 -7.85 -0.60
C ASP A 66 11.50 -7.55 0.69
N HIS A 67 10.43 -8.32 0.92
CA HIS A 67 9.57 -8.26 2.10
C HIS A 67 8.82 -6.93 2.31
N GLY A 68 8.49 -6.22 1.23
CA GLY A 68 7.64 -5.02 1.31
C GLY A 68 6.29 -5.32 1.97
N CYS A 69 5.80 -4.40 2.81
CA CYS A 69 4.52 -4.49 3.54
C CYS A 69 4.37 -5.74 4.43
N GLU A 70 5.48 -6.38 4.83
CA GLU A 70 5.45 -7.55 5.70
C GLU A 70 4.81 -7.20 7.07
N TYR A 71 3.89 -8.03 7.55
CA TYR A 71 3.13 -7.81 8.79
C TYR A 71 2.38 -6.46 8.89
N MET A 72 2.10 -5.80 7.77
CA MET A 72 1.30 -4.58 7.76
C MET A 72 -0.14 -4.86 8.22
N THR A 73 -0.66 -4.00 9.09
CA THR A 73 -1.97 -4.11 9.74
C THR A 73 -2.88 -2.90 9.46
N GLY A 74 -2.36 -1.84 8.84
CA GLY A 74 -3.12 -0.64 8.49
C GLY A 74 -2.31 0.37 7.67
N GLY A 75 -2.98 1.41 7.17
CA GLY A 75 -2.41 2.44 6.30
C GLY A 75 -2.46 2.09 4.81
N ASN A 76 -1.94 2.99 3.97
CA ASN A 76 -1.89 2.84 2.52
C ASN A 76 -0.46 2.92 2.00
N VAL A 77 -0.04 2.01 1.12
CA VAL A 77 1.32 2.04 0.52
C VAL A 77 1.22 2.01 -1.00
N ILE A 78 1.75 3.02 -1.67
CA ILE A 78 1.79 3.11 -3.14
C ILE A 78 3.23 2.93 -3.59
N VAL A 79 3.46 1.94 -4.45
CA VAL A 79 4.76 1.66 -5.08
C VAL A 79 4.67 1.96 -6.57
N LEU A 80 5.43 2.94 -7.04
CA LEU A 80 5.41 3.42 -8.44
C LEU A 80 6.38 2.66 -9.36
N GLY A 81 6.79 1.45 -8.99
CA GLY A 81 7.80 0.69 -9.74
C GLY A 81 8.03 -0.70 -9.14
N PRO A 82 9.19 -1.31 -9.39
CA PRO A 82 9.43 -2.71 -9.07
C PRO A 82 9.47 -2.97 -7.56
N THR A 83 9.11 -4.19 -7.19
CA THR A 83 9.21 -4.70 -5.82
C THR A 83 10.07 -5.95 -5.76
N GLY A 84 10.72 -6.18 -4.62
CA GLY A 84 11.33 -7.46 -4.31
C GLY A 84 10.31 -8.55 -3.93
N ARG A 85 10.84 -9.73 -3.61
CA ARG A 85 10.09 -10.96 -3.32
C ARG A 85 9.35 -10.90 -1.98
N ASN A 86 8.42 -11.84 -1.81
CA ASN A 86 7.69 -12.07 -0.56
C ASN A 86 6.91 -10.83 -0.07
N PHE A 87 6.43 -10.02 -1.00
CA PHE A 87 5.63 -8.83 -0.71
C PHE A 87 4.31 -9.21 -0.03
N GLY A 88 3.93 -8.48 1.02
CA GLY A 88 2.67 -8.69 1.75
C GLY A 88 2.65 -9.92 2.67
N ALA A 89 3.80 -10.55 2.94
CA ALA A 89 3.88 -11.69 3.85
C ALA A 89 3.35 -11.32 5.26
N GLY A 90 2.40 -12.10 5.78
CA GLY A 90 1.80 -11.83 7.09
C GLY A 90 0.99 -10.53 7.19
N MET A 91 0.73 -9.84 6.07
CA MET A 91 -0.11 -8.65 6.03
C MET A 91 -1.55 -9.02 6.40
N SER A 92 -2.09 -8.35 7.43
CA SER A 92 -3.42 -8.64 7.99
C SER A 92 -4.37 -7.44 7.97
N GLY A 93 -3.88 -6.24 7.63
CA GLY A 93 -4.73 -5.08 7.35
C GLY A 93 -4.02 -4.00 6.53
N GLY A 94 -4.77 -2.97 6.14
CA GLY A 94 -4.32 -1.92 5.23
C GLY A 94 -4.39 -2.31 3.75
N ILE A 95 -3.94 -1.42 2.87
CA ILE A 95 -4.00 -1.59 1.42
C ILE A 95 -2.67 -1.18 0.80
N ALA A 96 -2.14 -1.97 -0.13
CA ALA A 96 -1.03 -1.54 -0.97
C ALA A 96 -1.43 -1.48 -2.45
N TYR A 97 -0.85 -0.55 -3.18
CA TYR A 97 -1.07 -0.34 -4.61
C TYR A 97 0.28 -0.39 -5.31
N VAL A 98 0.43 -1.26 -6.31
CA VAL A 98 1.68 -1.42 -7.04
C VAL A 98 1.44 -1.15 -8.51
N LEU A 99 2.27 -0.28 -9.10
CA LEU A 99 2.27 -0.03 -10.54
C LEU A 99 3.09 -1.14 -11.23
N ASP A 100 2.40 -2.14 -11.77
CA ASP A 100 2.99 -3.30 -12.44
C ASP A 100 3.02 -3.10 -13.97
N GLU A 101 4.02 -2.36 -14.45
CA GLU A 101 4.18 -2.11 -15.89
C GLU A 101 4.65 -3.35 -16.66
N THR A 102 5.38 -4.27 -16.02
CA THR A 102 5.99 -5.44 -16.68
C THR A 102 5.15 -6.71 -16.55
N GLY A 103 4.19 -6.77 -15.61
CA GLY A 103 3.41 -7.97 -15.33
C GLY A 103 4.14 -8.98 -14.44
N GLU A 104 5.24 -8.57 -13.80
CA GLU A 104 6.12 -9.45 -13.01
C GLU A 104 5.76 -9.44 -11.53
N PHE A 105 5.01 -8.44 -11.06
CA PHE A 105 4.65 -8.33 -9.65
C PHE A 105 3.96 -9.56 -9.04
N PRO A 106 3.09 -10.31 -9.75
CA PRO A 106 2.49 -11.53 -9.19
C PRO A 106 3.51 -12.57 -8.70
N ALA A 107 4.70 -12.64 -9.29
CA ALA A 107 5.77 -13.55 -8.86
C ALA A 107 6.46 -13.08 -7.58
N CYS A 108 6.36 -11.79 -7.24
CA CYS A 108 6.92 -11.19 -6.05
C CYS A 108 5.98 -11.29 -4.82
N LEU A 109 4.70 -11.57 -5.03
CA LEU A 109 3.69 -11.62 -3.98
C LEU A 109 3.82 -12.87 -3.09
N ASN A 110 3.60 -12.73 -1.79
CA ASN A 110 3.24 -13.86 -0.92
C ASN A 110 1.71 -14.03 -0.88
N PRO A 111 1.13 -15.09 -1.48
CA PRO A 111 -0.32 -15.21 -1.63
C PRO A 111 -1.05 -15.82 -0.43
N GLN A 112 -0.34 -16.12 0.69
CA GLN A 112 -0.93 -16.82 1.84
C GLN A 112 -2.15 -16.06 2.39
N MET A 113 -1.95 -14.79 2.77
CA MET A 113 -2.97 -13.98 3.43
C MET A 113 -3.55 -12.87 2.54
N VAL A 114 -2.83 -12.45 1.50
CA VAL A 114 -3.24 -11.37 0.60
C VAL A 114 -3.73 -11.88 -0.75
N ALA A 115 -4.50 -11.04 -1.44
CA ALA A 115 -4.95 -11.25 -2.81
C ALA A 115 -4.56 -10.06 -3.68
N LEU A 116 -4.41 -10.32 -4.98
CA LEU A 116 -4.20 -9.30 -6.01
C LEU A 116 -5.50 -9.03 -6.74
N GLU A 117 -5.83 -7.76 -6.89
CA GLU A 117 -7.02 -7.32 -7.62
C GLU A 117 -6.69 -6.09 -8.48
N PRO A 118 -7.38 -5.89 -9.62
CA PRO A 118 -7.24 -4.66 -10.38
C PRO A 118 -7.72 -3.44 -9.57
N LEU A 119 -7.04 -2.30 -9.70
CA LEU A 119 -7.50 -1.05 -9.11
C LEU A 119 -8.71 -0.51 -9.89
N GLN A 120 -9.93 -0.73 -9.37
CA GLN A 120 -11.19 -0.38 -10.04
C GLN A 120 -12.14 0.50 -9.22
N ASP A 121 -12.03 0.52 -7.88
CA ASP A 121 -12.88 1.37 -7.04
C ASP A 121 -12.54 2.85 -7.29
N PRO A 122 -13.49 3.68 -7.76
CA PRO A 122 -13.27 5.11 -8.01
C PRO A 122 -12.69 5.86 -6.81
N ARG A 123 -13.09 5.51 -5.58
CA ARG A 123 -12.59 6.13 -4.34
C ARG A 123 -11.10 5.81 -4.13
N GLN A 124 -10.70 4.58 -4.41
CA GLN A 124 -9.30 4.18 -4.33
C GLN A 124 -8.47 4.82 -5.46
N ILE A 125 -9.02 4.87 -6.67
CA ILE A 125 -8.38 5.55 -7.82
C ILE A 125 -8.10 7.02 -7.50
N GLU A 126 -9.09 7.74 -6.96
CA GLU A 126 -8.95 9.13 -6.56
C GLU A 126 -7.91 9.30 -5.44
N HIS A 127 -7.95 8.43 -4.43
CA HIS A 127 -6.98 8.44 -3.32
C HIS A 127 -5.54 8.20 -3.81
N VAL A 128 -5.32 7.17 -4.63
CA VAL A 128 -4.00 6.86 -5.20
C VAL A 128 -3.48 8.03 -6.03
N ARG A 129 -4.33 8.60 -6.89
CA ARG A 129 -3.97 9.76 -7.70
C ARG A 129 -3.55 10.95 -6.83
N ALA A 130 -4.36 11.31 -5.83
CA ALA A 130 -4.07 12.42 -4.93
C ALA A 130 -2.75 12.23 -4.17
N MET A 131 -2.44 11.00 -3.74
CA MET A 131 -1.16 10.69 -3.11
C MET A 131 0.03 10.84 -4.07
N ILE A 132 -0.12 10.45 -5.33
CA ILE A 132 0.93 10.61 -6.35
C ILE A 132 1.12 12.08 -6.70
N GLU A 133 0.04 12.87 -6.75
CA GLU A 133 0.11 14.34 -6.92
C GLU A 133 0.89 14.98 -5.77
N ARG A 134 0.58 14.63 -4.51
CA ARG A 134 1.37 15.08 -3.36
C ARG A 134 2.82 14.63 -3.41
N HIS A 135 3.07 13.39 -3.86
CA HIS A 135 4.43 12.90 -4.04
C HIS A 135 5.22 13.75 -5.04
N GLN A 136 4.61 14.07 -6.18
CA GLN A 136 5.19 14.92 -7.21
C GLN A 136 5.42 16.36 -6.71
N GLU A 137 4.46 16.94 -5.99
CA GLU A 137 4.56 18.27 -5.38
C GLU A 137 5.72 18.34 -4.38
N TYR A 138 5.81 17.37 -3.47
CA TYR A 138 6.78 17.41 -2.37
C TYR A 138 8.19 17.01 -2.76
N THR A 139 8.34 16.15 -3.77
CA THR A 139 9.65 15.59 -4.13
C THR A 139 10.18 16.02 -5.49
N GLY A 140 9.32 16.60 -6.34
CA GLY A 140 9.66 16.88 -7.73
C GLY A 140 9.83 15.63 -8.60
N SER A 141 9.44 14.44 -8.11
CA SER A 141 9.65 13.15 -8.77
C SER A 141 9.24 13.16 -10.25
N ALA A 142 10.22 12.84 -11.11
CA ALA A 142 9.99 12.65 -12.54
C ALA A 142 9.11 11.42 -12.80
N ARG A 143 9.26 10.37 -11.97
CA ARG A 143 8.45 9.16 -12.06
C ARG A 143 6.98 9.44 -11.74
N ALA A 144 6.70 10.16 -10.65
CA ALA A 144 5.35 10.56 -10.29
C ALA A 144 4.72 11.44 -11.38
N ARG A 145 5.48 12.38 -11.94
CA ARG A 145 5.04 13.21 -13.07
C ARG A 145 4.67 12.36 -14.29
N TYR A 146 5.55 11.42 -14.69
CA TYR A 146 5.28 10.51 -15.80
C TYR A 146 3.99 9.72 -15.57
N VAL A 147 3.76 9.21 -14.35
CA VAL A 147 2.55 8.46 -14.00
C VAL A 147 1.30 9.33 -14.14
N LEU A 148 1.33 10.57 -13.65
CA LEU A 148 0.20 11.50 -13.71
C LEU A 148 -0.11 11.94 -15.15
N GLU A 149 0.91 12.24 -15.95
CA GLU A 149 0.75 12.60 -17.37
C GLU A 149 0.21 11.44 -18.22
N ASN A 150 0.48 10.20 -17.81
CA ASN A 150 0.05 8.98 -18.50
C ASN A 150 -1.07 8.23 -17.77
N TRP A 151 -1.79 8.91 -16.87
CA TRP A 151 -2.70 8.27 -15.92
C TRP A 151 -3.72 7.33 -16.57
N ALA A 152 -4.38 7.78 -17.64
CA ALA A 152 -5.40 6.98 -18.35
C ALA A 152 -4.85 5.66 -18.91
N ARG A 153 -3.55 5.63 -19.27
CA ARG A 153 -2.88 4.43 -19.78
C ARG A 153 -2.38 3.52 -18.65
N LEU A 154 -1.90 4.12 -17.56
CA LEU A 154 -1.23 3.40 -16.48
C LEU A 154 -2.18 2.94 -15.37
N ILE A 155 -3.38 3.52 -15.25
CA ILE A 155 -4.31 3.13 -14.19
C ILE A 155 -4.68 1.64 -14.24
N GLY A 156 -4.83 1.07 -15.43
CA GLY A 156 -5.09 -0.37 -15.60
C GLY A 156 -3.90 -1.28 -15.29
N ARG A 157 -2.71 -0.71 -15.03
CA ARG A 157 -1.50 -1.42 -14.60
C ARG A 157 -1.30 -1.38 -13.09
N PHE A 158 -2.12 -0.61 -12.37
CA PHE A 158 -2.12 -0.68 -10.92
C PHE A 158 -2.86 -1.94 -10.45
N VAL A 159 -2.23 -2.64 -9.53
CA VAL A 159 -2.81 -3.75 -8.79
C VAL A 159 -2.92 -3.38 -7.32
N THR A 160 -4.04 -3.76 -6.72
CA THR A 160 -4.33 -3.63 -5.30
C THR A 160 -3.96 -4.93 -4.60
N VAL A 161 -3.17 -4.82 -3.53
CA VAL A 161 -2.83 -5.90 -2.61
C VAL A 161 -3.59 -5.66 -1.31
N MET A 162 -4.45 -6.62 -0.95
CA MET A 162 -5.24 -6.53 0.27
C MET A 162 -5.33 -7.89 0.96
N PRO A 163 -5.29 -7.96 2.31
CA PRO A 163 -5.55 -9.18 3.05
C PRO A 163 -6.97 -9.68 2.82
N LYS A 164 -7.14 -10.98 2.59
CA LYS A 164 -8.44 -11.60 2.28
C LYS A 164 -9.45 -11.39 3.42
N ASP A 165 -9.01 -11.56 4.66
CA ASP A 165 -9.84 -11.35 5.86
C ASP A 165 -10.25 -9.88 6.03
N TYR A 166 -9.32 -8.97 5.75
CA TYR A 166 -9.55 -7.53 5.84
C TYR A 166 -10.55 -7.07 4.78
N LYS A 167 -10.40 -7.56 3.54
CA LYS A 167 -11.36 -7.32 2.45
C LYS A 167 -12.77 -7.75 2.84
N ARG A 168 -12.91 -8.96 3.41
CA ARG A 168 -14.21 -9.47 3.88
C ARG A 168 -14.82 -8.61 4.98
N ALA A 169 -13.99 -8.17 5.94
CA ALA A 169 -14.44 -7.27 7.00
C ALA A 169 -14.96 -5.94 6.43
N ILE A 170 -14.24 -5.32 5.49
CA ILE A 170 -14.69 -4.08 4.82
C ILE A 170 -16.01 -4.32 4.09
N ALA A 171 -16.12 -5.39 3.31
CA ALA A 171 -17.34 -5.68 2.56
C ALA A 171 -18.54 -5.92 3.50
N SER A 172 -18.34 -6.58 4.64
CA SER A 172 -19.42 -6.75 5.62
C SER A 172 -19.79 -5.42 6.30
N LEU A 173 -18.81 -4.58 6.65
CA LEU A 173 -19.05 -3.22 7.16
C LEU A 173 -19.86 -2.37 6.17
N GLU A 174 -19.53 -2.39 4.88
CA GLU A 174 -20.27 -1.66 3.84
C GLU A 174 -21.72 -2.18 3.72
N ARG A 175 -21.94 -3.49 3.83
CA ARG A 175 -23.28 -4.07 3.87
C ARG A 175 -24.06 -3.63 5.11
N ALA A 176 -23.44 -3.66 6.29
CA ALA A 176 -24.06 -3.22 7.53
C ALA A 176 -24.48 -1.73 7.44
N HIS A 177 -23.61 -0.86 6.93
CA HIS A 177 -23.93 0.55 6.70
C HIS A 177 -25.08 0.75 5.69
N SER A 178 -25.12 -0.02 4.60
CA SER A 178 -26.23 0.09 3.64
C SER A 178 -27.57 -0.41 4.19
N GLN A 179 -27.54 -1.22 5.24
CA GLN A 179 -28.72 -1.62 6.03
C GLN A 179 -29.09 -0.63 7.14
N GLY A 180 -28.36 0.49 7.25
CA GLY A 180 -28.62 1.55 8.24
C GLY A 180 -27.96 1.34 9.60
N LEU A 181 -27.16 0.28 9.78
CA LEU A 181 -26.37 0.09 11.00
C LEU A 181 -25.21 1.07 11.03
N THR A 182 -24.86 1.59 12.19
CA THR A 182 -23.75 2.55 12.35
C THR A 182 -22.93 2.25 13.61
N GLY A 183 -21.74 2.86 13.70
CA GLY A 183 -20.91 2.77 14.91
C GLY A 183 -20.55 1.34 15.30
N GLU A 184 -20.63 1.04 16.60
CA GLU A 184 -20.27 -0.27 17.16
C GLU A 184 -21.14 -1.42 16.65
N GLU A 185 -22.42 -1.16 16.32
CA GLU A 185 -23.33 -2.18 15.81
C GLU A 185 -22.91 -2.69 14.43
N ALA A 186 -22.52 -1.77 13.53
CA ALA A 186 -22.00 -2.14 12.21
C ALA A 186 -20.69 -2.95 12.34
N VAL A 187 -19.80 -2.55 13.26
CA VAL A 187 -18.53 -3.24 13.52
C VAL A 187 -18.75 -4.65 14.07
N MET A 188 -19.70 -4.80 14.99
CA MET A 188 -20.01 -6.09 15.60
C MET A 188 -20.58 -7.08 14.58
N VAL A 189 -21.51 -6.65 13.73
CA VAL A 189 -22.04 -7.49 12.64
C VAL A 189 -20.93 -7.91 11.68
N ALA A 190 -20.06 -6.98 11.28
CA ALA A 190 -18.95 -7.30 10.40
C ALA A 190 -17.95 -8.29 11.03
N PHE A 191 -17.72 -8.18 12.34
CA PHE A 191 -16.88 -9.11 13.07
C PHE A 191 -17.51 -10.51 13.15
N GLU A 192 -18.80 -10.60 13.50
CA GLU A 192 -19.52 -11.87 13.59
C GLU A 192 -19.59 -12.60 12.26
N ASP A 193 -19.90 -11.89 11.17
CA ASP A 193 -19.90 -12.42 9.81
C ASP A 193 -18.56 -13.03 9.44
N ASN A 194 -17.47 -12.32 9.74
CA ASN A 194 -16.11 -12.75 9.40
C ASN A 194 -15.62 -13.90 10.32
N ALA A 195 -16.10 -13.97 11.57
CA ALA A 195 -15.78 -15.04 12.51
C ALA A 195 -16.51 -16.36 12.20
N ARG A 196 -17.73 -16.28 11.65
CA ARG A 196 -18.56 -17.46 11.32
C ARG A 196 -18.19 -18.10 9.97
N ASP A 197 -17.32 -17.48 9.18
CA ASP A 197 -16.96 -17.96 7.85
C ASP A 197 -16.03 -19.20 7.91
N LEU A 198 -16.50 -20.31 7.31
CA LEU A 198 -15.86 -21.63 7.29
C LEU A 198 -14.45 -21.61 6.67
N ALA A 199 -14.13 -20.61 5.85
CA ALA A 199 -12.80 -20.44 5.28
C ALA A 199 -11.71 -20.11 6.32
N ARG A 200 -12.06 -19.69 7.54
CA ARG A 200 -11.12 -19.59 8.67
C ARG A 200 -10.95 -20.89 9.46
N VAL A 201 -11.96 -21.78 9.42
CA VAL A 201 -11.99 -23.02 10.21
C VAL A 201 -11.12 -24.12 9.56
N GLY A 202 -10.80 -24.00 8.28
CA GLY A 202 -9.97 -24.97 7.53
C GLY A 202 -8.46 -24.73 7.55
N GLY A 203 -7.96 -23.80 8.37
CA GLY A 203 -6.54 -23.43 8.44
C GLY A 203 -5.84 -23.87 9.72
N ASN A 204 -5.93 -25.16 10.07
CA ASN A 204 -5.07 -25.82 11.04
C ASN A 204 -4.41 -27.04 10.39
#